data_AF-A0A2D4HN46-F1
#
_entry.id   AF-A0A2D4HN46-F1
#
_cell.length_a   1.000
_cell.length_b   1.000
_cell.length_c   1.000
_cell.angle_alpha   90.00
_cell.angle_beta   90.00
_cell.angle_gamma   90.00
#
_symmetry.space_group_name_H-M   'P 1'
#
loop_
_entity.id
_entity.type
_entity.pdbx_description
1 polymer ?
#
loop_
_entity_poly.entity_id
_entity_poly.type
_entity_poly.pdbx_seq_one_letter_code
_entity_poly.pdbx_strand_id
1 'polypeptide(L)'
;MLPLSTSMDHRSKEELHQDCLRLAHFLHSKELNEDLTSFSKDPIHLGLFSDRPALYKMMEAEGKSHLGNGHPELFQQLMLWKGDLRGALQSAAERGELTDQLVAISPMAGYQTWASTVEAFAKQLCFQEQYVKAASYLLSLHKVYEAVELLKSHNFFREATVIAKARLHPEDPVLKDLYICWAAVLEKDGHYSMAAKCYLGATSPYDAAKVLAKKGDITSLKTAAELALIVGENDLSLSFSLRCAQELLSSKNWVGAQEVLQQHESLLGQRLVFCLHELLHKCLSQRNPVGTRCLSTPCYNSWTTNQDLSFIEMVIDVWQSALGVNTPEQFQNIFEQLRTLEYPPATNNTPPKQVISL
;
A
#
# COMPACT_ATOMS: atom_id res chain seq x y z
N MET A 1 7.97 39.67 -18.09
CA MET A 1 9.28 39.22 -18.60
C MET A 1 10.35 40.30 -18.51
N LEU A 2 10.16 41.51 -19.02
CA LEU A 2 11.17 42.59 -18.97
C LEU A 2 10.64 43.85 -18.24
N PRO A 3 10.35 43.79 -16.92
CA PRO A 3 9.74 44.90 -16.19
C PRO A 3 10.66 46.12 -16.01
N LEU A 4 11.97 45.93 -15.81
CA LEU A 4 12.87 47.06 -15.59
C LEU A 4 13.08 47.86 -16.88
N SER A 5 13.35 47.19 -18.00
CA SER A 5 13.58 47.85 -19.28
C SER A 5 12.32 48.58 -19.74
N THR A 6 11.16 47.92 -19.64
CA THR A 6 9.88 48.56 -19.93
C THR A 6 9.62 49.76 -19.04
N SER A 7 9.90 49.70 -17.73
CA SER A 7 9.74 50.88 -16.86
C SER A 7 10.63 52.06 -17.30
N MET A 8 11.85 51.78 -17.78
CA MET A 8 12.78 52.79 -18.27
C MET A 8 12.37 53.37 -19.63
N ASP A 9 11.66 52.59 -20.45
CA ASP A 9 11.09 53.04 -21.73
C ASP A 9 9.84 53.92 -21.56
N HIS A 10 9.22 53.94 -20.37
CA HIS A 10 8.05 54.77 -20.06
C HIS A 10 8.38 56.05 -19.27
N ARG A 11 9.64 56.48 -19.29
CA ARG A 11 10.10 57.71 -18.62
C ARG A 11 9.69 58.98 -19.38
N SER A 12 10.09 60.15 -18.87
CA SER A 12 9.77 61.46 -19.46
C SER A 12 10.26 61.59 -20.90
N LYS A 13 9.62 62.46 -21.70
CA LYS A 13 9.99 62.67 -23.12
C LYS A 13 11.42 63.16 -23.27
N GLU A 14 11.90 63.99 -22.33
CA GLU A 14 13.26 64.51 -22.30
C GLU A 14 14.29 63.37 -22.16
N GLU A 15 14.02 62.38 -21.32
CA GLU A 15 14.90 61.22 -21.13
C GLU A 15 14.88 60.29 -22.34
N LEU A 16 13.72 60.09 -22.96
CA LEU A 16 13.60 59.30 -24.20
C LEU A 16 14.35 59.94 -25.37
N HIS A 17 14.28 61.27 -25.53
CA HIS A 17 15.05 61.96 -26.57
C HIS A 17 16.57 61.88 -26.32
N GLN A 18 17.02 61.93 -25.06
CA GLN A 18 18.43 61.72 -24.72
C GLN A 18 18.88 60.29 -25.03
N ASP A 19 18.02 59.30 -24.78
CA ASP A 19 18.27 57.90 -25.11
C ASP A 19 18.42 57.68 -26.62
N CYS A 20 17.63 58.38 -27.46
CA CYS A 20 17.82 58.37 -28.92
C CYS A 20 19.18 58.93 -29.35
N LEU A 21 19.64 60.03 -28.74
CA LEU A 21 20.96 60.61 -29.05
C LEU A 21 22.09 59.66 -28.64
N ARG A 22 22.00 59.04 -27.45
CA ARG A 22 22.98 58.05 -26.98
C ARG A 22 23.04 56.84 -27.91
N LEU A 23 21.89 56.30 -28.31
CA LEU A 23 21.82 55.17 -29.23
C LEU A 23 22.45 55.52 -30.60
N ALA A 24 22.17 56.71 -31.14
CA ALA A 24 22.76 57.15 -32.40
C ALA A 24 24.29 57.28 -32.31
N HIS A 25 24.81 57.85 -31.21
CA HIS A 25 26.25 57.90 -30.97
C HIS A 25 26.88 56.50 -30.85
N PHE A 26 26.22 55.58 -30.14
CA PHE A 26 26.70 54.21 -29.97
C PHE A 26 26.77 53.45 -31.31
N LEU A 27 25.69 53.47 -32.10
CA LEU A 27 25.64 52.79 -33.40
C LEU A 27 26.70 53.33 -34.38
N HIS A 28 26.92 54.65 -34.41
CA HIS A 28 27.89 55.26 -35.31
C HIS A 28 29.36 55.06 -34.86
N SER A 29 29.64 55.12 -33.55
CA SER A 29 30.99 54.86 -33.01
C SER A 29 31.47 53.43 -33.31
N LYS A 30 30.54 52.48 -33.41
CA LYS A 30 30.82 51.09 -33.72
C LYS A 30 31.18 50.86 -35.20
N GLU A 31 30.64 51.66 -36.12
CA GLU A 31 31.06 51.65 -37.53
C GLU A 31 32.52 52.11 -37.70
N LEU A 32 33.05 52.84 -36.72
CA LEU A 32 34.36 53.49 -36.77
C LEU A 32 35.47 52.73 -35.99
N ASN A 33 35.16 51.60 -35.32
CA ASN A 33 36.11 50.80 -34.52
C ASN A 33 36.94 51.61 -33.49
N GLU A 34 36.36 52.61 -32.84
CA GLU A 34 37.00 53.30 -31.71
C GLU A 34 36.67 52.61 -30.37
N ASP A 35 37.67 52.49 -29.49
CA ASP A 35 37.58 51.73 -28.23
C ASP A 35 36.46 52.25 -27.30
N LEU A 36 35.41 51.44 -27.17
CA LEU A 36 34.16 51.65 -26.41
C LEU A 36 34.32 51.70 -24.86
N THR A 37 35.46 52.15 -24.35
CA THR A 37 35.77 52.07 -22.91
C THR A 37 35.19 53.21 -22.06
N SER A 38 34.59 54.24 -22.67
CA SER A 38 34.03 55.40 -21.95
C SER A 38 32.53 55.33 -21.63
N PHE A 39 31.80 54.34 -22.14
CA PHE A 39 30.33 54.26 -21.99
C PHE A 39 29.87 53.37 -20.84
N SER A 40 30.56 53.43 -19.70
CA SER A 40 30.27 52.59 -18.52
C SER A 40 28.94 52.94 -17.81
N LYS A 41 28.19 53.93 -18.30
CA LYS A 41 26.92 54.40 -17.75
C LYS A 41 25.78 54.39 -18.77
N ASP A 42 25.90 53.57 -19.81
CA ASP A 42 24.78 53.41 -20.73
C ASP A 42 23.61 52.73 -20.02
N PRO A 43 22.40 53.27 -20.14
CA PRO A 43 21.27 52.78 -19.40
C PRO A 43 20.88 51.40 -19.95
N ILE A 44 20.64 50.49 -19.01
CA ILE A 44 20.56 49.04 -19.22
C ILE A 44 19.51 48.65 -20.29
N HIS A 45 18.44 49.44 -20.43
CA HIS A 45 17.34 49.20 -21.38
C HIS A 45 17.73 49.41 -22.85
N LEU A 46 18.74 50.24 -23.14
CA LEU A 46 19.22 50.44 -24.52
C LEU A 46 19.90 49.20 -25.10
N GLY A 47 20.21 48.21 -24.27
CA GLY A 47 20.70 46.90 -24.71
C GLY A 47 19.76 46.21 -25.71
N LEU A 48 18.46 46.51 -25.70
CA LEU A 48 17.49 45.98 -26.66
C LEU A 48 17.75 46.44 -28.11
N PHE A 49 18.23 47.68 -28.28
CA PHE A 49 18.42 48.32 -29.59
C PHE A 49 19.89 48.38 -30.02
N SER A 50 20.80 47.98 -29.13
CA SER A 50 22.26 48.06 -29.34
C SER A 50 22.80 46.72 -29.88
N ASP A 51 23.60 46.01 -29.08
CA ASP A 51 24.30 44.79 -29.48
C ASP A 51 23.95 43.59 -28.59
N ARG A 52 24.22 42.38 -29.09
CA ARG A 52 24.04 41.13 -28.34
C ARG A 52 24.69 41.13 -26.94
N PRO A 53 25.93 41.63 -26.73
CA PRO A 53 26.50 41.71 -25.38
C PRO A 53 25.79 42.74 -24.47
N ALA A 54 25.31 43.85 -25.02
CA ALA A 54 24.53 44.83 -24.27
C ALA A 54 23.15 44.26 -23.91
N LEU A 55 22.52 43.50 -24.81
CA LEU A 55 21.31 42.73 -24.56
C LEU A 55 21.52 41.73 -23.42
N TYR A 56 22.64 40.98 -23.40
CA TYR A 56 22.91 40.05 -22.30
C TYR A 56 23.11 40.75 -20.95
N LYS A 57 23.75 41.92 -20.90
CA LYS A 57 23.81 42.74 -19.68
C LYS A 57 22.41 43.18 -19.22
N MET A 58 21.54 43.56 -20.16
CA MET A 58 20.14 43.88 -19.86
C MET A 58 19.40 42.68 -19.28
N MET A 59 19.51 41.52 -19.91
CA MET A 59 18.89 40.29 -19.44
C MET A 59 19.42 39.86 -18.06
N GLU A 60 20.70 40.06 -17.77
CA GLU A 60 21.25 39.77 -16.43
C GLU A 60 20.71 40.69 -15.34
N ALA A 61 20.54 41.98 -15.63
CA ALA A 61 19.95 42.94 -14.71
C ALA A 61 18.47 42.62 -14.42
N GLU A 62 17.70 42.32 -15.47
CA GLU A 62 16.32 41.85 -15.35
C GLU A 62 16.22 40.53 -14.58
N GLY A 63 17.15 39.60 -14.85
CA GLY A 63 17.23 38.34 -14.13
C GLY A 63 17.44 38.52 -12.62
N LYS A 64 18.39 39.39 -12.22
CA LYS A 64 18.62 39.71 -10.81
C LYS A 64 17.39 40.34 -10.14
N SER A 65 16.65 41.17 -10.88
CA SER A 65 15.39 41.76 -10.41
C SER A 65 14.33 40.68 -10.16
N HIS A 66 14.16 39.74 -11.09
CA HIS A 66 13.21 38.64 -10.92
C HIS A 66 13.51 37.77 -9.71
N LEU A 67 14.80 37.47 -9.46
CA LEU A 67 15.21 36.75 -8.24
C LEU A 67 14.94 37.57 -6.98
N GLY A 68 15.27 38.87 -6.98
CA GLY A 68 15.00 39.76 -5.84
C GLY A 68 13.51 39.93 -5.53
N ASN A 69 12.66 39.83 -6.55
CA ASN A 69 11.20 39.91 -6.43
C ASN A 69 10.52 38.57 -6.16
N GLY A 70 11.28 37.47 -6.00
CA GLY A 70 10.74 36.14 -5.72
C GLY A 70 10.04 35.47 -6.91
N HIS A 71 10.38 35.84 -8.15
CA HIS A 71 9.85 35.23 -9.37
C HIS A 71 10.93 34.43 -10.14
N PRO A 72 11.41 33.29 -9.58
CA PRO A 72 12.47 32.50 -10.21
C PRO A 72 12.06 31.88 -11.55
N GLU A 73 10.78 31.62 -11.77
CA GLU A 73 10.26 31.10 -13.05
C GLU A 73 10.54 32.04 -14.23
N LEU A 74 10.37 33.36 -14.00
CA LEU A 74 10.62 34.38 -15.02
C LEU A 74 12.12 34.52 -15.31
N PHE A 75 12.96 34.38 -14.27
CA PHE A 75 14.41 34.32 -14.43
C PHE A 75 14.81 33.13 -15.32
N GLN A 76 14.25 31.95 -15.06
CA GLN A 76 14.55 30.73 -15.81
C GLN A 76 14.14 30.84 -17.29
N GLN A 77 12.96 31.40 -17.57
CA GLN A 77 12.51 31.68 -18.94
C GLN A 77 13.43 32.67 -19.67
N LEU A 78 13.94 33.68 -18.97
CA LEU A 78 14.88 34.65 -19.53
C LEU A 78 16.24 34.01 -19.86
N MET A 79 16.73 33.09 -19.01
CA MET A 79 17.98 32.35 -19.27
C MET A 79 17.84 31.37 -20.44
N LEU A 80 16.64 30.81 -20.67
CA LEU A 80 16.35 30.02 -21.86
C LEU A 80 16.51 30.87 -23.14
N TRP A 81 16.07 32.14 -23.14
CA TRP A 81 16.27 33.03 -24.29
C TRP A 81 17.74 33.39 -24.53
N LYS A 82 18.56 33.44 -23.48
CA LYS A 82 20.02 33.66 -23.59
C LYS A 82 20.72 32.46 -24.24
N GLY A 83 20.15 31.26 -24.12
CA GLY A 83 20.71 30.00 -24.64
C GLY A 83 21.61 29.26 -23.66
N ASP A 84 21.83 29.79 -22.46
CA ASP A 84 22.62 29.13 -21.40
C ASP A 84 21.74 28.22 -20.55
N LEU A 85 21.29 27.12 -21.16
CA LEU A 85 20.39 26.18 -20.50
C LEU A 85 21.09 25.36 -19.42
N ARG A 86 22.38 25.00 -19.61
CA ARG A 86 23.12 24.19 -18.65
C ARG A 86 23.37 24.94 -17.35
N GLY A 87 23.83 26.20 -17.43
CA GLY A 87 24.03 27.04 -16.25
C GLY A 87 22.71 27.32 -15.53
N ALA A 88 21.64 27.60 -16.27
CA ALA A 88 20.32 27.82 -15.70
C ALA A 88 19.80 26.60 -14.92
N LEU A 89 19.87 25.40 -15.51
CA LEU A 89 19.44 24.16 -14.87
C LEU A 89 20.27 23.82 -13.64
N GLN A 90 21.59 23.99 -13.69
CA GLN A 90 22.46 23.77 -12.54
C GLN A 90 22.13 24.74 -11.39
N SER A 91 21.98 26.03 -11.70
CA SER A 91 21.62 27.04 -10.70
C SER A 91 20.23 26.78 -10.08
N ALA A 92 19.29 26.25 -10.87
CA ALA A 92 17.96 25.90 -10.38
C ALA A 92 17.98 24.64 -9.51
N ALA A 93 18.82 23.66 -9.86
CA ALA A 93 19.04 22.46 -9.06
C ALA A 93 19.68 22.79 -7.70
N GLU A 94 20.71 23.64 -7.67
CA GLU A 94 21.38 24.09 -6.44
C GLU A 94 20.43 24.87 -5.51
N ARG A 95 19.47 25.61 -6.07
CA ARG A 95 18.46 26.35 -5.32
C ARG A 95 17.23 25.53 -4.93
N GLY A 96 17.09 24.30 -5.46
CA GLY A 96 15.88 23.49 -5.25
C GLY A 96 14.62 24.10 -5.89
N GLU A 97 14.78 24.82 -7.01
CA GLU A 97 13.72 25.50 -7.76
C GLU A 97 13.45 24.82 -9.11
N LEU A 98 13.78 23.54 -9.24
CA LEU A 98 13.45 22.78 -10.45
C LEU A 98 11.94 22.61 -10.55
N THR A 99 11.43 22.71 -11.77
CA THR A 99 10.01 22.59 -12.11
C THR A 99 9.82 21.58 -13.25
N ASP A 100 8.61 21.07 -13.41
CA ASP A 100 8.28 20.16 -14.51
C ASP A 100 8.58 20.79 -15.89
N GLN A 101 8.39 22.11 -16.02
CA GLN A 101 8.73 22.86 -17.24
C GLN A 101 10.23 22.83 -17.53
N LEU A 102 11.07 23.05 -16.52
CA LEU A 102 12.54 22.99 -16.65
C LEU A 102 13.01 21.59 -17.05
N VAL A 103 12.41 20.56 -16.46
CA VAL A 103 12.75 19.18 -16.82
C VAL A 103 12.35 18.89 -18.27
N ALA A 104 11.19 19.37 -18.72
CA ALA A 104 10.73 19.18 -20.10
C ALA A 104 11.63 19.83 -21.17
N ILE A 105 12.26 20.97 -20.86
CA ILE A 105 13.19 21.66 -21.78
C ILE A 105 14.63 21.14 -21.69
N SER A 106 15.00 20.46 -20.60
CA SER A 106 16.39 20.02 -20.37
C SER A 106 16.99 19.05 -21.39
N PRO A 107 16.24 18.26 -22.19
CA PRO A 107 16.81 17.49 -23.31
C PRO A 107 17.54 18.34 -24.35
N MET A 108 17.20 19.64 -24.47
CA MET A 108 17.89 20.57 -25.37
C MET A 108 19.36 20.81 -25.00
N ALA A 109 19.74 20.55 -23.74
CA ALA A 109 21.12 20.61 -23.27
C ALA A 109 21.85 19.24 -23.35
N GLY A 110 21.22 18.24 -23.97
CA GLY A 110 21.73 16.88 -24.13
C GLY A 110 21.22 15.88 -23.07
N TYR A 111 21.26 14.59 -23.42
CA TYR A 111 20.72 13.51 -22.59
C TYR A 111 21.33 13.43 -21.19
N GLN A 112 22.65 13.60 -21.06
CA GLN A 112 23.33 13.56 -19.76
C GLN A 112 22.86 14.69 -18.83
N THR A 113 22.64 15.89 -19.39
CA THR A 113 22.11 17.04 -18.64
C THR A 113 20.69 16.75 -18.19
N TRP A 114 19.83 16.21 -19.07
CA TRP A 114 18.47 15.80 -18.73
C TRP A 114 18.42 14.71 -17.65
N ALA A 115 19.26 13.68 -17.76
CA ALA A 115 19.30 12.61 -16.76
C ALA A 115 19.68 13.16 -15.36
N SER A 116 20.71 14.00 -15.30
CA SER A 116 21.16 14.66 -14.08
C SER A 116 20.09 15.59 -13.49
N THR A 117 19.38 16.36 -14.33
CA THR A 117 18.30 17.24 -13.85
C THR A 117 17.09 16.47 -13.35
N VAL A 118 16.73 15.37 -14.00
CA VAL A 118 15.64 14.49 -13.54
C VAL A 118 15.99 13.86 -12.19
N GLU A 119 17.24 13.40 -11.99
CA GLU A 119 17.70 12.88 -10.70
C GLU A 119 17.68 13.97 -9.61
N ALA A 120 18.16 15.17 -9.91
CA ALA A 120 18.13 16.30 -8.98
C ALA A 120 16.68 16.69 -8.64
N PHE A 121 15.78 16.69 -9.63
CA PHE A 121 14.38 16.99 -9.43
C PHE A 121 13.67 15.92 -8.61
N ALA A 122 13.97 14.64 -8.83
CA ALA A 122 13.44 13.56 -8.01
C ALA A 122 13.85 13.72 -6.53
N LYS A 123 15.11 14.10 -6.26
CA LYS A 123 15.58 14.41 -4.89
C LYS A 123 14.84 15.61 -4.30
N GLN A 124 14.67 16.69 -5.07
CA GLN A 124 13.89 17.86 -4.64
C GLN A 124 12.44 17.48 -4.29
N LEU A 125 11.80 16.65 -5.11
CA LEU A 125 10.42 16.18 -4.87
C LEU A 125 10.33 15.30 -3.61
N CYS A 126 11.37 14.53 -3.28
CA CYS A 126 11.42 13.78 -2.02
C CYS A 126 11.43 14.72 -0.81
N PHE A 127 12.18 15.84 -0.87
CA PHE A 127 12.14 16.86 0.20
C PHE A 127 10.78 17.57 0.29
N GLN A 128 10.01 17.62 -0.80
CA GLN A 128 8.65 18.16 -0.84
C GLN A 128 7.57 17.12 -0.50
N GLU A 129 7.96 15.92 -0.04
CA GLU A 129 7.07 14.78 0.28
C GLU A 129 6.24 14.26 -0.92
N GLN A 130 6.62 14.61 -2.15
CA GLN A 130 5.95 14.15 -3.38
C GLN A 130 6.59 12.88 -3.94
N TYR A 131 6.58 11.80 -3.15
CA TYR A 131 7.29 10.55 -3.45
C TYR A 131 6.80 9.83 -4.72
N VAL A 132 5.48 9.79 -4.96
CA VAL A 132 4.90 9.13 -6.14
C VAL A 132 5.32 9.85 -7.44
N LYS A 133 5.39 11.18 -7.38
CA LYS A 133 5.87 12.00 -8.49
C LYS A 133 7.37 11.77 -8.71
N ALA A 134 8.17 11.77 -7.63
CA ALA A 134 9.59 11.48 -7.69
C ALA A 134 9.88 10.08 -8.30
N ALA A 135 9.15 9.05 -7.87
CA ALA A 135 9.25 7.70 -8.42
C ALA A 135 8.91 7.67 -9.92
N SER A 136 7.92 8.43 -10.37
CA SER A 136 7.57 8.54 -11.79
C SER A 136 8.71 9.15 -12.62
N TYR A 137 9.43 10.12 -12.06
CA TYR A 137 10.63 10.69 -12.68
C TYR A 137 11.80 9.71 -12.70
N LEU A 138 12.02 8.92 -11.65
CA LEU A 138 13.03 7.85 -11.66
C LEU A 138 12.71 6.77 -12.71
N LEU A 139 11.42 6.47 -12.92
CA LEU A 139 10.98 5.55 -13.97
C LEU A 139 11.27 6.08 -15.38
N SER A 140 11.25 7.40 -15.60
CA SER A 140 11.62 7.97 -16.91
C SER A 140 13.11 7.76 -17.25
N LEU A 141 13.96 7.60 -16.22
CA LEU A 141 15.37 7.21 -16.35
C LEU A 141 15.58 5.70 -16.38
N HIS A 142 14.52 4.90 -16.46
CA HIS A 142 14.57 3.43 -16.37
C HIS A 142 15.12 2.87 -15.05
N LYS A 143 15.17 3.68 -13.99
CA LYS A 143 15.62 3.28 -12.65
C LYS A 143 14.50 2.66 -11.83
N VAL A 144 14.00 1.52 -12.29
CA VAL A 144 12.81 0.84 -11.71
C VAL A 144 13.05 0.43 -10.26
N TYR A 145 14.20 -0.18 -9.95
CA TYR A 145 14.52 -0.64 -8.60
C TYR A 145 14.62 0.52 -7.60
N GLU A 146 15.27 1.62 -7.98
CA GLU A 146 15.38 2.82 -7.13
C GLU A 146 14.01 3.45 -6.86
N ALA A 147 13.13 3.50 -7.87
CA ALA A 147 11.77 4.01 -7.71
C ALA A 147 10.93 3.16 -6.75
N VAL A 148 11.04 1.83 -6.85
CA VAL A 148 10.34 0.89 -5.97
C VAL A 148 10.84 1.00 -4.53
N GLU A 149 12.15 1.07 -4.32
CA GLU A 149 12.75 1.19 -2.99
C GLU A 149 12.38 2.53 -2.33
N LEU A 150 12.38 3.62 -3.10
CA LEU A 150 11.92 4.93 -2.63
C LEU A 150 10.49 4.84 -2.08
N LEU A 151 9.56 4.27 -2.84
CA LEU A 151 8.17 4.13 -2.42
C LEU A 151 8.01 3.19 -1.21
N LYS A 152 8.77 2.09 -1.18
CA LYS A 152 8.79 1.14 -0.06
C LYS A 152 9.23 1.83 1.24
N SER A 153 10.32 2.60 1.20
CA SER A 153 10.86 3.30 2.38
C SER A 153 9.89 4.32 2.99
N HIS A 154 8.99 4.88 2.17
CA HIS A 154 7.97 5.84 2.59
C HIS A 154 6.57 5.21 2.78
N ASN A 155 6.48 3.87 2.88
CA ASN A 155 5.24 3.10 3.10
C ASN A 155 4.19 3.17 1.96
N PHE A 156 4.57 3.59 0.75
CA PHE A 156 3.72 3.55 -0.45
C PHE A 156 3.75 2.17 -1.11
N PHE A 157 3.34 1.14 -0.37
CA PHE A 157 3.44 -0.26 -0.81
C PHE A 157 2.55 -0.57 -2.02
N ARG A 158 1.38 0.07 -2.14
CA ARG A 158 0.45 -0.19 -3.25
C ARG A 158 1.06 0.26 -4.57
N GLU A 159 1.54 1.49 -4.62
CA GLU A 159 2.19 2.10 -5.78
C GLU A 159 3.48 1.34 -6.14
N ALA A 160 4.30 1.01 -5.13
CA ALA A 160 5.51 0.20 -5.32
C ALA A 160 5.19 -1.17 -5.95
N THR A 161 4.15 -1.86 -5.46
CA THR A 161 3.73 -3.17 -5.97
C THR A 161 3.21 -3.07 -7.41
N VAL A 162 2.43 -2.03 -7.73
CA VAL A 162 1.93 -1.81 -9.10
C VAL A 162 3.10 -1.59 -10.07
N ILE A 163 4.05 -0.74 -9.70
CA ILE A 163 5.23 -0.46 -10.54
C ILE A 163 6.08 -1.73 -10.72
N ALA A 164 6.34 -2.46 -9.63
CA ALA A 164 7.10 -3.70 -9.65
C ALA A 164 6.42 -4.75 -10.55
N LYS A 165 5.12 -5.02 -10.37
CA LYS A 165 4.38 -5.98 -11.23
C LYS A 165 4.32 -5.57 -12.70
N ALA A 166 4.28 -4.26 -12.99
CA ALA A 166 4.15 -3.77 -14.37
C ALA A 166 5.49 -3.80 -15.15
N ARG A 167 6.62 -3.72 -14.46
CA ARG A 167 7.95 -3.55 -15.08
C ARG A 167 8.92 -4.70 -14.85
N LEU A 168 8.78 -5.43 -13.75
CA LEU A 168 9.68 -6.53 -13.37
C LEU A 168 9.07 -7.87 -13.76
N HIS A 169 9.91 -8.91 -13.79
CA HIS A 169 9.47 -10.28 -14.00
C HIS A 169 8.60 -10.75 -12.81
N PRO A 170 7.57 -11.60 -13.02
CA PRO A 170 6.70 -12.07 -11.93
C PRO A 170 7.43 -12.80 -10.78
N GLU A 171 8.58 -13.41 -11.07
CA GLU A 171 9.41 -14.14 -10.10
C GLU A 171 10.53 -13.29 -9.49
N ASP A 172 10.54 -11.98 -9.75
CA ASP A 172 11.56 -11.08 -9.18
C ASP A 172 11.45 -11.06 -7.64
N PRO A 173 12.57 -11.28 -6.90
CA PRO A 173 12.56 -11.30 -5.44
C PRO A 173 12.06 -10.00 -4.80
N VAL A 174 12.20 -8.86 -5.49
CA VAL A 174 11.73 -7.56 -4.99
C VAL A 174 10.21 -7.58 -4.79
N LEU A 175 9.46 -8.24 -5.67
CA LEU A 175 8.02 -8.31 -5.55
C LEU A 175 7.59 -9.12 -4.32
N LYS A 176 8.28 -10.24 -4.06
CA LYS A 176 8.04 -11.06 -2.87
C LYS A 176 8.32 -10.28 -1.60
N ASP A 177 9.44 -9.58 -1.55
CA ASP A 177 9.84 -8.76 -0.40
C ASP A 177 8.86 -7.61 -0.13
N LEU A 178 8.37 -6.94 -1.18
CA LEU A 178 7.33 -5.91 -1.05
C LEU A 178 6.05 -6.45 -0.41
N TYR A 179 5.57 -7.62 -0.84
CA TYR A 179 4.37 -8.22 -0.26
C TYR A 179 4.57 -8.61 1.20
N ILE A 180 5.71 -9.19 1.55
CA ILE A 180 6.00 -9.58 2.94
C ILE A 180 6.09 -8.33 3.84
N CYS A 181 6.82 -7.31 3.40
CA CYS A 181 6.92 -6.03 4.13
C CYS A 181 5.55 -5.39 4.31
N TRP A 182 4.75 -5.34 3.24
CA TRP A 182 3.41 -4.74 3.29
C TRP A 182 2.48 -5.54 4.21
N ALA A 183 2.52 -6.87 4.15
CA ALA A 183 1.73 -7.74 5.01
C ALA A 183 2.10 -7.55 6.50
N ALA A 184 3.38 -7.43 6.82
CA ALA A 184 3.85 -7.22 8.19
C ALA A 184 3.36 -5.89 8.79
N VAL A 185 3.27 -4.82 7.98
CA VAL A 185 2.68 -3.55 8.41
C VAL A 185 1.18 -3.70 8.64
N LEU A 186 0.47 -4.32 7.69
CA LEU A 186 -0.98 -4.54 7.79
C LEU A 186 -1.38 -5.43 8.97
N GLU A 187 -0.55 -6.41 9.32
CA GLU A 187 -0.76 -7.24 10.51
C GLU A 187 -0.69 -6.44 11.81
N LYS A 188 0.27 -5.51 11.90
CA LYS A 188 0.39 -4.62 13.07
C LYS A 188 -0.81 -3.69 13.18
N ASP A 189 -1.35 -3.26 12.04
CA ASP A 189 -2.55 -2.42 11.98
C ASP A 189 -3.86 -3.20 12.20
N GLY A 190 -3.81 -4.53 12.31
CA GLY A 190 -4.98 -5.41 12.50
C GLY A 190 -5.77 -5.74 11.22
N HIS A 191 -5.25 -5.38 10.04
CA HIS A 191 -5.90 -5.61 8.74
C HIS A 191 -5.59 -7.00 8.16
N TYR A 192 -5.97 -8.06 8.90
CA TYR A 192 -5.62 -9.44 8.58
C TYR A 192 -6.04 -9.92 7.18
N SER A 193 -7.22 -9.51 6.70
CA SER A 193 -7.72 -9.93 5.38
C SER A 193 -6.89 -9.39 4.22
N MET A 194 -6.35 -8.17 4.35
CA MET A 194 -5.47 -7.61 3.34
C MET A 194 -4.07 -8.22 3.44
N ALA A 195 -3.56 -8.42 4.66
CA ALA A 195 -2.27 -9.08 4.90
C ALA A 195 -2.25 -10.49 4.29
N ALA A 196 -3.32 -11.26 4.43
CA ALA A 196 -3.46 -12.58 3.83
C ALA A 196 -3.36 -12.55 2.30
N LYS A 197 -3.96 -11.56 1.64
CA LYS A 197 -3.84 -11.36 0.18
C LYS A 197 -2.39 -11.05 -0.22
N CYS A 198 -1.68 -10.26 0.58
CA CYS A 198 -0.26 -9.97 0.36
C CYS A 198 0.59 -11.25 0.45
N TYR A 199 0.41 -12.08 1.49
CA TYR A 199 1.13 -13.35 1.61
C TYR A 199 0.82 -14.35 0.49
N LEU A 200 -0.43 -14.41 0.02
CA LEU A 200 -0.76 -15.19 -1.16
C LEU A 200 -0.02 -14.67 -2.41
N GLY A 201 0.07 -13.35 -2.57
CA GLY A 201 0.86 -12.71 -3.62
C GLY A 201 2.36 -12.99 -3.53
N ALA A 202 2.87 -13.25 -2.33
CA ALA A 202 4.26 -13.61 -2.05
C ALA A 202 4.57 -15.11 -2.18
N THR A 203 3.62 -15.90 -2.67
CA THR A 203 3.66 -17.37 -2.75
C THR A 203 3.90 -18.07 -1.41
N SER A 204 3.46 -17.46 -0.30
CA SER A 204 3.50 -18.01 1.07
C SER A 204 2.08 -18.26 1.62
N PRO A 205 1.37 -19.30 1.14
CA PRO A 205 -0.01 -19.56 1.53
C PRO A 205 -0.17 -20.00 3.00
N TYR A 206 0.85 -20.68 3.55
CA TYR A 206 0.88 -21.09 4.96
C TYR A 206 0.71 -19.89 5.90
N ASP A 207 1.49 -18.83 5.67
CA ASP A 207 1.42 -17.60 6.47
C ASP A 207 0.09 -16.86 6.26
N ALA A 208 -0.46 -16.89 5.04
CA ALA A 208 -1.76 -16.30 4.76
C ALA A 208 -2.89 -16.92 5.61
N ALA A 209 -2.94 -18.25 5.69
CA ALA A 209 -3.92 -18.97 6.51
C ALA A 209 -3.78 -18.61 7.99
N LYS A 210 -2.54 -18.60 8.50
CA LYS A 210 -2.23 -18.26 9.89
C LYS A 210 -2.66 -16.85 10.26
N VAL A 211 -2.47 -15.89 9.37
CA VAL A 211 -2.79 -14.48 9.60
C VAL A 211 -4.30 -14.24 9.60
N LEU A 212 -5.06 -14.93 8.73
CA LEU A 212 -6.53 -14.91 8.80
C LEU A 212 -7.04 -15.47 10.13
N ALA A 213 -6.45 -16.56 10.60
CA ALA A 213 -6.85 -17.19 11.85
C ALA A 213 -6.57 -16.33 13.10
N LYS A 214 -5.67 -15.34 13.03
CA LYS A 214 -5.42 -14.40 14.14
C LYS A 214 -6.63 -13.55 14.50
N LYS A 215 -7.51 -13.26 13.53
CA LYS A 215 -8.70 -12.44 13.77
C LYS A 215 -9.70 -13.11 14.72
N GLY A 216 -9.76 -14.45 14.72
CA GLY A 216 -10.61 -15.22 15.62
C GLY A 216 -12.11 -15.23 15.30
N ASP A 217 -12.57 -14.43 14.33
CA ASP A 217 -13.97 -14.49 13.89
C ASP A 217 -14.29 -15.84 13.25
N ILE A 218 -15.52 -16.32 13.45
CA ILE A 218 -16.03 -17.56 12.85
C ILE A 218 -15.82 -17.57 11.33
N THR A 219 -16.18 -16.48 10.64
CA THR A 219 -16.02 -16.37 9.19
C THR A 219 -14.55 -16.40 8.77
N SER A 220 -13.68 -15.77 9.54
CA SER A 220 -12.24 -15.72 9.24
C SER A 220 -11.59 -17.08 9.44
N LEU A 221 -11.95 -17.82 10.50
CA LEU A 221 -11.48 -19.18 10.76
C LEU A 221 -11.97 -20.17 9.71
N LYS A 222 -13.25 -20.10 9.30
CA LYS A 222 -13.77 -20.90 8.18
C LYS A 222 -12.97 -20.66 6.90
N THR A 223 -12.79 -19.40 6.52
CA THR A 223 -12.01 -19.06 5.31
C THR A 223 -10.54 -19.47 5.41
N ALA A 224 -9.94 -19.43 6.61
CA ALA A 224 -8.56 -19.88 6.81
C ALA A 224 -8.42 -21.40 6.65
N ALA A 225 -9.38 -22.18 7.14
CA ALA A 225 -9.42 -23.64 6.97
C ALA A 225 -9.60 -24.01 5.49
N GLU A 226 -10.57 -23.39 4.80
CA GLU A 226 -10.79 -23.61 3.36
C GLU A 226 -9.55 -23.22 2.53
N LEU A 227 -8.88 -22.12 2.87
CA LEU A 227 -7.64 -21.71 2.20
C LEU A 227 -6.53 -22.77 2.40
N ALA A 228 -6.36 -23.28 3.63
CA ALA A 228 -5.39 -24.32 3.92
C ALA A 228 -5.69 -25.62 3.16
N LEU A 229 -6.96 -26.00 3.02
CA LEU A 229 -7.40 -27.14 2.20
C LEU A 229 -7.03 -26.98 0.73
N ILE A 230 -7.31 -25.80 0.14
CA ILE A 230 -7.00 -25.53 -1.28
C ILE A 230 -5.50 -25.66 -1.57
N VAL A 231 -4.67 -25.27 -0.60
CA VAL A 231 -3.20 -25.31 -0.71
C VAL A 231 -2.64 -26.72 -0.48
N GLY A 232 -3.40 -27.59 0.19
CA GLY A 232 -2.99 -28.96 0.54
C GLY A 232 -2.36 -29.10 1.93
N GLU A 233 -2.42 -28.05 2.75
CA GLU A 233 -1.95 -28.05 4.14
C GLU A 233 -3.03 -28.60 5.08
N ASN A 234 -3.22 -29.92 5.04
CA ASN A 234 -4.31 -30.61 5.74
C ASN A 234 -4.27 -30.42 7.26
N ASP A 235 -3.09 -30.49 7.88
CA ASP A 235 -2.93 -30.38 9.34
C ASP A 235 -3.35 -28.99 9.86
N LEU A 236 -2.97 -27.93 9.13
CA LEU A 236 -3.41 -26.57 9.44
C LEU A 236 -4.92 -26.44 9.28
N SER A 237 -5.49 -26.98 8.20
CA SER A 237 -6.93 -26.95 8.02
C SER A 237 -7.67 -27.63 9.16
N LEU A 238 -7.22 -28.83 9.57
CA LEU A 238 -7.82 -29.56 10.69
C LEU A 238 -7.81 -28.70 11.96
N SER A 239 -6.68 -28.07 12.27
CA SER A 239 -6.55 -27.21 13.45
C SER A 239 -7.48 -25.98 13.40
N PHE A 240 -7.62 -25.33 12.24
CA PHE A 240 -8.49 -24.16 12.09
C PHE A 240 -9.97 -24.53 12.04
N SER A 241 -10.33 -25.64 11.40
CA SER A 241 -11.67 -26.22 11.40
C SER A 241 -12.12 -26.55 12.82
N LEU A 242 -11.24 -27.14 13.64
CA LEU A 242 -11.53 -27.43 15.03
C LEU A 242 -11.72 -26.19 15.88
N ARG A 243 -10.81 -25.23 15.75
CA ARG A 243 -10.93 -23.95 16.43
C ARG A 243 -12.21 -23.22 16.02
N CYS A 244 -12.58 -23.25 14.74
CA CYS A 244 -13.83 -22.69 14.26
C CYS A 244 -15.05 -23.39 14.88
N ALA A 245 -15.02 -24.72 14.96
CA ALA A 245 -16.10 -25.51 15.52
C ALA A 245 -16.29 -25.21 17.02
N GLN A 246 -15.20 -25.05 17.78
CA GLN A 246 -15.23 -24.63 19.18
C GLN A 246 -15.83 -23.21 19.38
N GLU A 247 -15.49 -22.24 18.52
CA GLU A 247 -16.10 -20.90 18.57
C GLU A 247 -17.59 -20.93 18.23
N LEU A 248 -18.00 -21.79 17.28
CA LEU A 248 -19.40 -22.03 16.95
C LEU A 248 -20.18 -22.69 18.10
N LEU A 249 -19.56 -23.60 18.85
CA LEU A 249 -20.14 -24.15 20.08
C LEU A 249 -20.39 -23.06 21.13
N SER A 250 -19.43 -22.15 21.30
CA SER A 250 -19.56 -21.03 22.26
C SER A 250 -20.72 -20.10 21.90
N SER A 251 -21.01 -19.94 20.61
CA SER A 251 -22.15 -19.18 20.08
C SER A 251 -23.46 -19.99 19.97
N LYS A 252 -23.42 -21.29 20.36
CA LYS A 252 -24.52 -22.26 20.31
C LYS A 252 -25.09 -22.53 18.91
N ASN A 253 -24.24 -22.43 17.88
CA ASN A 253 -24.58 -22.79 16.51
C ASN A 253 -24.04 -24.19 16.18
N TRP A 254 -24.85 -25.22 16.45
CA TRP A 254 -24.45 -26.63 16.34
C TRP A 254 -24.43 -27.12 14.90
N VAL A 255 -25.37 -26.65 14.07
CA VAL A 255 -25.45 -26.96 12.64
C VAL A 255 -24.16 -26.54 11.94
N GLY A 256 -23.76 -25.28 12.12
CA GLY A 256 -22.57 -24.74 11.47
C GLY A 256 -21.27 -25.41 11.95
N ALA A 257 -21.23 -25.93 13.18
CA ALA A 257 -20.07 -26.65 13.70
C ALA A 257 -19.93 -28.03 13.03
N GLN A 258 -21.04 -28.73 12.82
CA GLN A 258 -21.03 -30.03 12.15
C GLN A 258 -20.69 -29.94 10.67
N GLU A 259 -21.17 -28.90 9.97
CA GLU A 259 -20.84 -28.65 8.55
C GLU A 259 -19.32 -28.43 8.34
N VAL A 260 -18.68 -27.65 9.22
CA VAL A 260 -17.23 -27.41 9.15
C VAL A 260 -16.44 -28.70 9.39
N LEU A 261 -16.86 -29.49 10.37
CA LEU A 261 -16.18 -30.75 10.68
C LEU A 261 -16.46 -31.84 9.63
N GLN A 262 -17.57 -31.79 8.90
CA GLN A 262 -17.91 -32.75 7.86
C GLN A 262 -16.90 -32.76 6.71
N GLN A 263 -16.19 -31.66 6.47
CA GLN A 263 -15.17 -31.57 5.42
C GLN A 263 -13.95 -32.47 5.68
N HIS A 264 -13.79 -32.99 6.90
CA HIS A 264 -12.63 -33.79 7.28
C HIS A 264 -13.07 -35.13 7.90
N GLU A 265 -12.74 -36.24 7.24
CA GLU A 265 -13.05 -37.59 7.73
C GLU A 265 -12.28 -37.94 9.02
N SER A 266 -11.10 -37.37 9.22
CA SER A 266 -10.28 -37.55 10.42
C SER A 266 -10.87 -36.91 11.69
N LEU A 267 -11.87 -36.04 11.56
CA LEU A 267 -12.54 -35.36 12.69
C LEU A 267 -13.85 -36.03 13.11
N LEU A 268 -14.12 -37.24 12.60
CA LEU A 268 -15.37 -37.95 12.88
C LEU A 268 -15.56 -38.20 14.38
N GLY A 269 -14.49 -38.48 15.14
CA GLY A 269 -14.55 -38.58 16.61
C GLY A 269 -15.08 -37.31 17.29
N GLN A 270 -14.58 -36.13 16.89
CA GLN A 270 -15.05 -34.85 17.46
C GLN A 270 -16.46 -34.48 17.01
N ARG A 271 -16.86 -34.88 15.80
CA ARG A 271 -18.26 -34.76 15.37
C ARG A 271 -19.19 -35.50 16.32
N LEU A 272 -18.88 -36.75 16.67
CA LEU A 272 -19.69 -37.54 17.60
C LEU A 272 -19.81 -36.89 18.98
N VAL A 273 -18.69 -36.36 19.50
CA VAL A 273 -18.67 -35.61 20.77
C VAL A 273 -19.56 -34.37 20.67
N PHE A 274 -19.49 -33.62 19.58
CA PHE A 274 -20.32 -32.42 19.38
C PHE A 274 -21.82 -32.77 19.26
N CYS A 275 -22.14 -33.92 18.66
CA CYS A 275 -23.50 -34.43 18.57
C CYS A 275 -24.06 -34.80 19.95
N LEU A 276 -23.25 -35.44 20.81
CA LEU A 276 -23.63 -35.73 22.19
C LEU A 276 -23.87 -34.44 22.98
N HIS A 277 -22.98 -33.45 22.85
CA HIS A 277 -23.14 -32.14 23.49
C HIS A 277 -24.40 -31.40 23.03
N GLU A 278 -24.72 -31.45 21.74
CA GLU A 278 -25.94 -30.87 21.18
C GLU A 278 -27.20 -31.50 21.79
N LEU A 279 -27.27 -32.83 21.82
CA LEU A 279 -28.39 -33.58 22.39
C LEU A 279 -28.54 -33.31 23.90
N LEU A 280 -27.42 -33.29 24.62
CA LEU A 280 -27.40 -32.98 26.06
C LEU A 280 -27.92 -31.57 26.33
N HIS A 281 -27.47 -30.56 25.56
CA HIS A 281 -27.94 -29.19 25.69
C HIS A 281 -29.43 -29.06 25.32
N LYS A 282 -29.89 -29.78 24.29
CA LYS A 282 -31.32 -29.83 23.91
C LYS A 282 -32.18 -30.43 25.03
N CYS A 283 -31.77 -31.55 25.64
CA CYS A 283 -32.48 -32.18 26.76
C CYS A 283 -32.50 -31.30 28.02
N LEU A 284 -31.39 -30.63 28.34
CA LEU A 284 -31.32 -29.71 29.49
C LEU A 284 -32.20 -28.46 29.28
N SER A 285 -32.21 -27.90 28.06
CA SER A 285 -33.05 -26.75 27.73
C SER A 285 -34.54 -27.07 27.78
N GLN A 286 -34.93 -28.30 27.44
CA GLN A 286 -36.33 -28.77 27.54
C GLN A 286 -36.76 -28.99 29.00
N ARG A 287 -35.84 -29.41 29.88
CA ARG A 287 -36.11 -29.66 31.31
C ARG A 287 -36.06 -28.39 32.18
N ASN A 288 -35.31 -27.36 31.80
CA ASN A 288 -35.18 -26.08 32.54
C ASN A 288 -35.42 -24.85 31.65
N PRO A 289 -36.68 -24.46 31.39
CA PRO A 289 -36.99 -23.32 30.51
C PRO A 289 -36.68 -21.94 31.11
N VAL A 290 -36.48 -21.83 32.43
CA VAL A 290 -36.44 -20.53 33.15
C VAL A 290 -35.02 -19.92 33.24
N GLY A 291 -33.96 -20.69 32.98
CA GLY A 291 -32.57 -20.26 33.20
C GLY A 291 -31.82 -19.69 31.99
N THR A 292 -32.32 -19.88 30.77
CA THR A 292 -31.53 -19.66 29.55
C THR A 292 -31.77 -18.26 28.97
N ARG A 293 -31.36 -17.21 29.69
CA ARG A 293 -31.20 -15.87 29.08
C ARG A 293 -29.90 -15.84 28.27
N CYS A 294 -29.89 -16.53 27.12
CA CYS A 294 -28.86 -16.32 26.11
C CYS A 294 -29.29 -15.24 25.13
N LEU A 295 -28.36 -14.37 24.75
CA LEU A 295 -28.58 -13.27 23.79
C LEU A 295 -28.78 -13.76 22.34
N SER A 296 -28.52 -15.04 22.05
CA SER A 296 -28.67 -15.68 20.74
C SER A 296 -29.55 -16.93 20.83
N THR A 297 -30.46 -17.08 19.87
CA THR A 297 -31.27 -18.30 19.70
C THR A 297 -30.35 -19.44 19.25
N PRO A 298 -30.25 -20.56 19.99
CA PRO A 298 -29.40 -21.69 19.60
C PRO A 298 -29.93 -22.36 18.33
N CYS A 299 -29.03 -22.67 17.38
CA CYS A 299 -29.34 -23.37 16.14
C CYS A 299 -29.05 -24.86 16.32
N TYR A 300 -30.09 -25.67 16.50
CA TYR A 300 -29.99 -27.12 16.58
C TYR A 300 -30.31 -27.78 15.24
N ASN A 301 -29.74 -28.95 15.01
CA ASN A 301 -30.11 -29.87 13.96
C ASN A 301 -31.53 -30.41 14.20
N SER A 302 -32.24 -30.65 13.09
CA SER A 302 -33.60 -31.21 13.07
C SER A 302 -33.62 -32.72 13.34
N TRP A 303 -32.86 -33.20 14.32
CA TRP A 303 -32.88 -34.60 14.69
C TRP A 303 -34.16 -34.93 15.47
N THR A 304 -34.82 -36.00 15.07
CA THR A 304 -36.03 -36.54 15.71
C THR A 304 -35.68 -37.09 17.09
N THR A 305 -35.87 -36.27 18.12
CA THR A 305 -35.79 -36.68 19.52
C THR A 305 -37.05 -37.44 19.90
N ASN A 306 -37.01 -38.78 19.88
CA ASN A 306 -38.06 -39.62 20.47
C ASN A 306 -37.99 -39.52 21.99
N GLN A 307 -39.02 -38.95 22.62
CA GLN A 307 -39.03 -38.70 24.08
C GLN A 307 -39.12 -39.98 24.93
N ASP A 308 -39.38 -41.13 24.29
CA ASP A 308 -39.61 -42.41 24.95
C ASP A 308 -38.34 -43.28 25.12
N LEU A 309 -37.23 -42.92 24.46
CA LEU A 309 -35.96 -43.65 24.54
C LEU A 309 -35.06 -43.09 25.65
N SER A 310 -34.19 -43.95 26.20
CA SER A 310 -33.16 -43.47 27.12
C SER A 310 -32.20 -42.53 26.37
N PHE A 311 -31.59 -41.57 27.09
CA PHE A 311 -30.68 -40.59 26.49
C PHE A 311 -29.54 -41.24 25.69
N ILE A 312 -29.03 -42.39 26.16
CA ILE A 312 -27.95 -43.12 25.51
C ILE A 312 -28.44 -43.77 24.21
N GLU A 313 -29.62 -44.40 24.21
CA GLU A 313 -30.22 -44.99 23.01
C GLU A 313 -30.51 -43.92 21.95
N MET A 314 -30.98 -42.74 22.37
CA MET A 314 -31.19 -41.59 21.49
C MET A 314 -29.88 -41.10 20.83
N VAL A 315 -28.78 -41.06 21.58
CA VAL A 315 -27.45 -40.69 21.04
C VAL A 315 -26.98 -41.73 20.02
N ILE A 316 -27.11 -43.01 20.35
CA ILE A 316 -26.70 -44.12 19.47
C ILE A 316 -27.50 -44.10 18.16
N ASP A 317 -28.81 -43.90 18.22
CA ASP A 317 -29.67 -43.78 17.04
C ASP A 317 -29.23 -42.63 16.13
N VAL A 318 -28.92 -41.46 16.71
CA VAL A 318 -28.44 -40.30 15.93
C VAL A 318 -27.07 -40.56 15.33
N TRP A 319 -26.16 -41.22 16.06
CA TRP A 319 -24.84 -41.58 15.55
C TRP A 319 -24.91 -42.58 14.39
N GLN A 320 -25.81 -43.55 14.45
CA GLN A 320 -26.01 -44.54 13.39
C GLN A 320 -26.75 -43.96 12.17
N SER A 321 -27.80 -43.18 12.40
CA SER A 321 -28.67 -42.64 11.33
C SER A 321 -28.09 -41.42 10.61
N ALA A 322 -27.47 -40.48 11.32
CA ALA A 322 -27.03 -39.20 10.76
C ALA A 322 -25.53 -39.15 10.44
N LEU A 323 -24.69 -39.92 11.15
CA LEU A 323 -23.23 -39.90 10.99
C LEU A 323 -22.68 -41.19 10.36
N GLY A 324 -23.52 -42.20 10.13
CA GLY A 324 -23.17 -43.40 9.38
C GLY A 324 -22.24 -44.37 10.11
N VAL A 325 -22.16 -44.31 11.44
CA VAL A 325 -21.28 -45.17 12.24
C VAL A 325 -21.90 -46.56 12.42
N ASN A 326 -21.72 -47.44 11.44
CA ASN A 326 -22.37 -48.75 11.41
C ASN A 326 -21.37 -49.93 11.38
N THR A 327 -20.07 -49.68 11.20
CA THR A 327 -19.06 -50.75 11.07
C THR A 327 -18.10 -50.81 12.27
N PRO A 328 -17.70 -52.02 12.72
CA PRO A 328 -16.84 -52.19 13.90
C PRO A 328 -15.45 -51.56 13.73
N GLU A 329 -14.93 -51.48 12.50
CA GLU A 329 -13.65 -50.84 12.16
C GLU A 329 -13.69 -49.32 12.36
N GLN A 330 -14.82 -48.68 12.02
CA GLN A 330 -15.04 -47.25 12.30
C GLN A 330 -15.06 -46.99 13.81
N PHE A 331 -15.70 -47.85 14.60
CA PHE A 331 -15.71 -47.70 16.06
C PHE A 331 -14.30 -47.79 16.67
N GLN A 332 -13.45 -48.69 16.17
CA GLN A 332 -12.06 -48.79 16.62
C GLN A 332 -11.25 -47.53 16.26
N ASN A 333 -11.39 -47.02 15.03
CA ASN A 333 -10.69 -45.82 14.57
C ASN A 333 -11.19 -44.56 15.33
N ILE A 334 -12.49 -44.44 15.57
CA ILE A 334 -13.09 -43.40 16.41
C ILE A 334 -12.57 -43.49 17.85
N PHE A 335 -12.49 -44.70 18.41
CA PHE A 335 -12.00 -44.90 19.77
C PHE A 335 -10.52 -44.50 19.91
N GLU A 336 -9.70 -44.82 18.91
CA GLU A 336 -8.30 -44.37 18.87
C GLU A 336 -8.20 -42.85 18.70
N GLN A 337 -9.02 -42.23 17.83
CA GLN A 337 -9.11 -40.76 17.69
C GLN A 337 -9.56 -40.07 18.98
N LEU A 338 -10.53 -40.63 19.71
CA LEU A 338 -10.99 -40.08 20.99
C LEU A 338 -9.96 -40.24 22.10
N ARG A 339 -9.13 -41.29 22.03
CA ARG A 339 -8.07 -41.55 23.00
C ARG A 339 -6.84 -40.65 22.80
N THR A 340 -6.60 -40.19 21.57
CA THR A 340 -5.53 -39.22 21.26
C THR A 340 -5.92 -37.78 21.54
N LEU A 341 -7.21 -37.50 21.73
CA LEU A 341 -7.70 -36.20 22.16
C LEU A 341 -7.47 -36.02 23.66
N GLU A 342 -6.34 -35.40 24.01
CA GLU A 342 -6.07 -34.95 25.37
C GLU A 342 -6.97 -33.74 25.70
N TYR A 343 -8.09 -34.01 26.35
CA TYR A 343 -8.92 -32.98 26.97
C TYR A 343 -8.21 -32.48 28.24
N PRO A 344 -7.92 -31.17 28.38
CA PRO A 344 -7.36 -30.66 29.62
C PRO A 344 -8.30 -30.94 30.81
N PRO A 345 -7.80 -31.34 31.98
CA PRO A 345 -8.66 -31.76 33.08
C PRO A 345 -9.60 -30.63 33.50
N ALA A 346 -10.90 -30.90 33.47
CA ALA A 346 -11.92 -29.98 33.97
C ALA A 346 -11.72 -29.78 35.48
N THR A 347 -11.28 -28.59 35.88
CA THR A 347 -11.28 -28.17 37.30
C THR A 347 -12.55 -27.38 37.58
N ASN A 348 -13.04 -27.38 38.82
CA ASN A 348 -14.29 -26.70 39.24
C ASN A 348 -14.35 -25.18 38.94
N ASN A 349 -13.25 -24.58 38.48
CA ASN A 349 -13.13 -23.16 38.13
C ASN A 349 -13.04 -22.91 36.61
N THR A 350 -13.20 -23.92 35.75
CA THR A 350 -13.23 -23.70 34.31
C THR A 350 -14.52 -22.96 33.91
N PRO A 351 -14.44 -21.82 33.20
CA PRO A 351 -15.63 -21.15 32.69
C PRO A 351 -16.45 -22.13 31.82
N PRO A 352 -17.79 -22.01 31.76
CA PRO A 352 -18.63 -22.90 30.96
C PRO A 352 -18.24 -22.93 29.48
N LYS A 353 -17.58 -21.86 28.98
CA LYS A 353 -16.96 -21.84 27.64
C LYS A 353 -15.82 -22.86 27.48
N GLN A 354 -15.05 -23.13 28.53
CA GLN A 354 -14.00 -24.14 28.54
C GLN A 354 -14.55 -25.56 28.74
N VAL A 355 -15.67 -25.71 29.44
CA VAL A 355 -16.36 -27.02 29.58
C VAL A 355 -17.04 -27.45 28.27
N ILE A 356 -17.42 -26.50 27.42
CA ILE A 356 -18.00 -26.76 26.09
C ILE A 356 -16.90 -26.93 25.01
N SER A 357 -15.67 -26.49 25.28
CA SER A 357 -14.50 -26.76 24.44
C SER A 357 -13.76 -28.06 24.81
N LEU A 358 -14.17 -28.67 25.91
CA LEU A 358 -13.88 -30.05 26.32
C LEU A 358 -14.92 -30.98 25.72
#